data_AF-A0A4Y1VH71-F1
#
_entry.id   AF-A0A4Y1VH71-F1
#
_cell.length_a   1.000
_cell.length_b   1.000
_cell.length_c   1.000
_cell.angle_alpha   90.00
_cell.angle_beta   90.00
_cell.angle_gamma   90.00
#
_symmetry.space_group_name_H-M   'P 1'
#
loop_
_entity.id
_entity.type
_entity.pdbx_description
1 polymer ?
#
loop_
_entity_poly.entity_id
_entity_poly.type
_entity_poly.pdbx_seq_one_letter_code
_entity_poly.pdbx_strand_id
1 'polypeptide(L)'
;MFFILVYLKTNPLQELHAIQFEMTQPQANRWIHLLSEILRRTLKTLGELPDRNSKRLIHILQGCEEVLLDGTERPIQRPLDEDWQSACYSGKKNS
;
A
#
# COMPACT_ATOMS: atom_id res chain seq x y z
N MET A 1 13.23 -16.39 -9.63
CA MET A 1 14.13 -15.22 -9.47
C MET A 1 13.42 -13.93 -9.00
N PHE A 2 12.22 -13.97 -8.40
CA PHE A 2 11.48 -12.77 -7.98
C PHE A 2 10.85 -12.89 -6.59
N PHE A 3 11.55 -13.53 -5.63
CA PHE A 3 11.00 -13.84 -4.30
C PHE A 3 10.27 -12.66 -3.65
N ILE A 4 11.01 -11.56 -3.39
CA ILE A 4 10.44 -10.41 -2.69
C ILE A 4 9.38 -9.65 -3.52
N LEU A 5 9.54 -9.58 -4.84
CA LEU A 5 8.59 -8.86 -5.70
C LEU A 5 7.26 -9.60 -5.79
N VAL A 6 7.29 -10.94 -5.88
CA VAL A 6 6.08 -11.77 -5.84
C VAL A 6 5.37 -11.60 -4.49
N TYR A 7 6.11 -11.66 -3.38
CA TYR A 7 5.55 -11.46 -2.04
C TYR A 7 4.80 -10.13 -1.90
N LEU A 8 5.43 -9.02 -2.34
CA LEU A 8 4.83 -7.69 -2.25
C LEU A 8 3.66 -7.50 -3.21
N LYS A 9 3.69 -8.12 -4.40
CA LYS A 9 2.65 -7.96 -5.41
C LYS A 9 1.38 -8.74 -5.08
N THR A 10 1.50 -9.94 -4.51
CA THR A 10 0.35 -10.83 -4.28
C THR A 10 -0.09 -10.88 -2.83
N ASN A 11 0.70 -10.33 -1.90
CA ASN A 11 0.46 -10.34 -0.46
C ASN A 11 0.00 -11.71 0.08
N PRO A 12 0.73 -12.81 -0.21
CA PRO A 12 0.31 -14.16 0.14
C PRO A 12 0.60 -14.46 1.62
N LEU A 13 0.03 -15.56 2.13
CA LEU A 13 0.49 -16.14 3.38
C LEU A 13 1.97 -16.56 3.26
N GLN A 14 2.75 -16.38 4.33
CA GLN A 14 4.18 -16.74 4.34
C GLN A 14 4.41 -18.22 4.03
N GLU A 15 3.51 -19.11 4.47
CA GLU A 15 3.57 -20.54 4.18
C GLU A 15 3.37 -20.84 2.69
N LEU A 16 2.37 -20.22 2.06
CA LEU A 16 2.13 -20.37 0.63
C LEU A 16 3.32 -19.87 -0.19
N HIS A 17 3.90 -18.73 0.22
CA HIS A 17 5.08 -18.19 -0.42
C HIS A 17 6.31 -19.09 -0.24
N ALA A 18 6.47 -19.70 0.94
CA ALA A 18 7.54 -20.64 1.21
C ALA A 18 7.43 -21.90 0.32
N ILE A 19 6.21 -22.45 0.19
CA ILE A 19 5.93 -23.59 -0.69
C ILE A 19 6.26 -23.25 -2.16
N GLN A 20 5.83 -22.07 -2.64
CA GLN A 20 6.10 -21.61 -4.01
C GLN A 20 7.59 -21.53 -4.37
N PHE A 21 8.45 -21.30 -3.38
CA PHE A 21 9.89 -21.17 -3.56
C PHE A 21 10.67 -22.33 -2.92
N GLU A 22 10.00 -23.46 -2.67
CA GLU A 22 10.60 -24.72 -2.19
C GLU A 22 11.44 -24.53 -0.92
N MET A 23 10.93 -23.74 0.02
CA MET A 23 11.58 -23.45 1.29
C MET A 23 10.63 -23.61 2.47
N THR A 24 11.21 -23.67 3.67
CA THR A 24 10.44 -23.66 4.92
C THR A 24 9.95 -22.25 5.24
N GLN A 25 8.83 -22.14 5.97
CA GLN A 25 8.30 -20.85 6.42
C GLN A 25 9.34 -19.99 7.19
N PRO A 26 10.17 -20.54 8.10
CA PRO A 26 11.23 -19.75 8.75
C PRO A 26 12.29 -19.20 7.77
N GLN A 27 12.65 -19.96 6.74
CA GLN A 27 13.55 -19.48 5.69
C GLN A 27 12.91 -18.34 4.90
N ALA A 28 11.65 -18.51 4.49
CA ALA A 28 10.91 -17.46 3.79
C ALA A 28 10.82 -16.18 4.63
N ASN A 29 10.49 -16.30 5.92
CA ASN A 29 10.43 -15.18 6.85
C ASN A 29 11.74 -14.39 6.88
N ARG A 30 12.88 -15.08 7.05
CA ARG A 30 14.21 -14.45 7.04
C ARG A 30 14.48 -13.68 5.75
N TRP A 31 14.17 -14.28 4.60
CA TRP A 31 14.38 -13.66 3.30
C TRP A 31 13.44 -12.47 3.07
N ILE A 32 12.17 -12.56 3.48
CA ILE A 32 11.21 -11.47 3.39
C ILE A 32 11.74 -10.24 4.15
N HIS A 33 12.17 -10.42 5.41
CA HIS A 33 12.69 -9.31 6.21
C HIS A 33 13.96 -8.70 5.61
N LEU A 34 14.93 -9.53 5.22
CA LEU A 34 16.20 -9.06 4.66
C LEU A 34 15.98 -8.31 3.34
N LEU A 35 15.24 -8.91 2.41
CA LEU A 35 15.07 -8.36 1.06
C LEU A 35 14.12 -7.16 1.05
N SER A 36 13.12 -7.11 1.93
CA SER A 36 12.26 -5.93 2.08
C SER A 36 13.07 -4.70 2.48
N GLU A 37 13.99 -4.85 3.42
CA GLU A 37 14.82 -3.74 3.90
C GLU A 37 15.80 -3.27 2.83
N ILE A 38 16.44 -4.21 2.12
CA ILE A 38 17.34 -3.88 0.99
C ILE A 38 16.56 -3.13 -0.09
N LEU A 39 15.42 -3.68 -0.52
CA LEU A 39 14.59 -3.07 -1.56
C LEU A 39 14.14 -1.65 -1.16
N ARG A 40 13.67 -1.48 0.08
CA ARG A 40 13.25 -0.18 0.59
C ARG A 40 14.40 0.83 0.59
N ARG A 41 15.61 0.43 1.01
CA ARG A 41 16.79 1.31 0.99
C ARG A 41 17.15 1.70 -0.43
N THR A 42 17.18 0.74 -1.34
CA THR A 42 17.47 1.00 -2.76
C THR A 42 16.47 1.98 -3.36
N LEU A 43 15.16 1.75 -3.18
CA LEU A 43 14.12 2.67 -3.64
C LEU A 43 14.26 4.07 -3.01
N LYS A 44 14.63 4.14 -1.72
CA LYS A 44 14.88 5.42 -1.05
C LYS A 44 16.05 6.17 -1.70
N THR A 45 17.16 5.48 -1.97
CA THR A 45 18.33 6.06 -2.63
C THR A 45 18.02 6.54 -4.04
N LEU A 46 17.15 5.82 -4.76
CA LEU A 46 16.70 6.20 -6.09
C LEU A 46 15.65 7.33 -6.09
N GLY A 47 15.06 7.66 -4.93
CA GLY A 47 13.97 8.64 -4.86
C GLY A 47 12.60 8.08 -5.28
N GLU A 48 12.49 6.76 -5.44
CA GLU A 48 11.30 6.05 -5.95
C GLU A 48 10.34 5.58 -4.83
N LEU A 49 10.57 6.01 -3.59
CA LEU A 49 9.63 5.75 -2.51
C LEU A 49 8.52 6.81 -2.50
N PRO A 50 7.26 6.41 -2.25
CA PRO A 50 6.17 7.36 -2.11
C PRO A 50 6.41 8.29 -0.91
N ASP A 51 6.09 9.57 -1.09
CA ASP A 51 6.12 10.54 0.00
C ASP A 51 5.00 10.23 1.00
N ARG A 52 5.36 10.14 2.29
CA ARG A 52 4.41 9.88 3.38
C ARG A 52 4.06 11.15 4.17
N ASN A 53 4.70 12.27 3.86
CA ASN A 53 4.42 13.54 4.51
C ASN A 53 3.30 14.27 3.75
N SER A 54 2.11 14.32 4.35
CA SER A 54 0.94 14.97 3.75
C SER A 54 1.18 16.45 3.42
N LYS A 55 1.95 17.19 4.23
CA LYS A 55 2.28 18.60 3.95
C LYS A 55 3.15 18.75 2.72
N ARG A 56 4.14 17.86 2.58
CA ARG A 56 5.03 17.84 1.41
C ARG A 56 4.27 17.40 0.17
N LEU A 57 3.37 16.43 0.30
CA LEU A 57 2.49 15.99 -0.79
C LEU A 57 1.61 17.15 -1.29
N ILE A 58 0.93 17.89 -0.40
CA ILE A 58 0.13 19.06 -0.78
C ILE A 58 0.98 20.06 -1.59
N HIS A 59 2.20 20.33 -1.14
CA HIS A 59 3.10 21.24 -1.85
C HIS A 59 3.51 20.72 -3.24
N ILE A 60 3.79 19.41 -3.37
CA ILE A 60 4.10 18.79 -4.67
C ILE A 60 2.89 18.88 -5.60
N LEU A 61 1.69 18.57 -5.10
CA LEU A 61 0.46 18.54 -5.88
C LEU A 61 0.04 19.94 -6.37
N GLN A 62 0.44 21.03 -5.70
CA GLN A 62 0.18 22.40 -6.17
C GLN A 62 0.79 22.69 -7.55
N GLY A 63 1.88 21.99 -7.91
CA GLY A 63 2.54 22.13 -9.21
C GLY A 63 2.04 21.15 -10.27
N CYS A 64 1.08 20.28 -9.94
CA CYS A 64 0.54 19.30 -10.86
C CYS A 64 -0.80 19.79 -11.42
N GLU A 65 -0.90 19.90 -12.75
CA GLU A 65 -2.16 20.25 -13.42
C GLU A 65 -3.17 19.08 -13.38
N GLU A 66 -2.66 17.85 -13.50
CA GLU A 66 -3.45 16.63 -13.44
C GLU A 66 -2.82 15.63 -12.46
N VAL A 67 -3.67 15.00 -11.65
CA VAL A 67 -3.26 14.03 -10.63
C VAL A 67 -4.09 12.76 -10.80
N LEU A 68 -3.40 11.65 -11.08
CA LEU A 68 -4.03 10.34 -11.12
C LEU A 68 -4.22 9.81 -9.70
N LEU A 69 -5.47 9.70 -9.27
CA LEU A 69 -5.84 9.19 -7.96
C LEU A 69 -6.16 7.69 -8.08
N ASP A 70 -5.25 6.84 -7.59
CA ASP A 70 -5.50 5.40 -7.40
C ASP A 70 -6.11 5.17 -6.01
N GLY A 71 -7.35 5.64 -5.84
CA GLY A 71 -8.12 5.51 -4.60
C GLY A 71 -9.25 4.51 -4.74
N THR A 72 -9.47 3.70 -3.71
CA THR A 72 -10.70 2.90 -3.56
C THR A 72 -11.52 3.44 -2.39
N GLU A 73 -12.85 3.36 -2.50
CA GLU A 73 -13.73 3.61 -1.36
C GLU A 73 -13.35 2.67 -0.20
N ARG A 74 -13.24 3.21 1.01
CA ARG A 74 -12.99 2.44 2.22
C ARG A 74 -14.25 2.47 3.09
N PRO A 75 -14.78 1.32 3.52
CA PRO A 75 -15.88 1.31 4.47
C PRO A 75 -15.44 1.96 5.78
N ILE A 76 -16.24 2.91 6.25
CA ILE A 76 -16.09 3.55 7.55
C ILE A 76 -17.30 3.21 8.42
N GLN A 77 -17.15 3.25 9.74
CA GLN A 77 -18.31 3.24 10.62
C GLN A 77 -19.12 4.51 10.37
N ARG A 78 -20.45 4.37 10.26
CA ARG A 78 -21.33 5.50 10.03
C ARG A 78 -21.22 6.50 11.19
N PRO A 79 -20.86 7.78 10.94
CA PRO A 79 -20.87 8.80 11.97
C PRO A 79 -22.28 8.97 12.56
N LEU A 80 -22.35 9.20 13.88
CA LEU A 80 -23.60 9.46 14.60
C LEU A 80 -24.06 10.91 14.44
N ASP A 81 -23.12 11.84 14.36
CA ASP A 81 -23.37 13.25 14.11
C ASP A 81 -23.94 13.46 12.69
N GLU A 82 -25.01 14.24 12.59
CA GLU A 82 -25.83 14.38 11.38
C GLU A 82 -25.09 15.13 10.26
N ASP A 83 -24.34 16.17 10.62
CA ASP A 83 -23.55 16.96 9.67
C ASP A 83 -22.41 16.11 9.10
N TRP A 84 -21.70 15.36 9.96
CA TRP A 84 -20.65 14.44 9.54
C TRP A 84 -21.19 13.26 8.72
N GLN A 85 -22.35 12.74 9.08
CA GLN A 85 -22.98 11.66 8.34
C GLN A 85 -23.32 12.09 6.91
N SER A 86 -23.84 13.31 6.74
CA SER A 86 -24.15 13.87 5.43
C SER A 86 -22.88 14.14 4.62
N ALA A 87 -21.83 14.68 5.25
CA ALA A 87 -20.54 14.95 4.60
C ALA A 87 -19.82 13.66 4.12
N CYS A 88 -19.95 12.56 4.87
CA CYS A 88 -19.35 11.27 4.52
C CYS A 88 -20.22 10.39 3.60
N TYR A 89 -21.42 10.83 3.24
CA TYR A 89 -22.32 10.06 2.39
C TYR A 89 -21.91 10.18 0.93
N SER A 90 -21.30 9.12 0.37
CA SER A 90 -20.89 9.08 -1.05
C SER A 90 -22.03 8.79 -2.03
N GLY A 91 -23.29 8.76 -1.53
CA GLY A 91 -24.45 8.36 -2.30
C GLY A 91 -24.81 6.89 -2.10
N LYS A 92 -26.08 6.55 -2.36
CA LYS A 92 -26.54 5.17 -2.34
C LYS A 92 -26.08 4.51 -3.63
N LYS A 93 -25.25 3.47 -3.53
CA LYS A 93 -24.93 2.63 -4.67
C LYS A 93 -26.19 1.85 -5.06
N ASN A 94 -26.91 2.34 -6.07
CA ASN A 94 -28.00 1.62 -6.70
C ASN A 94 -27.45 1.03 -8.01
N SER A 95 -27.26 -0.31 -8.01
CA SER A 95 -26.55 -1.15 -9.01
C SER A 95 -25.11 -1.48 -8.63
#